data_AF-A0A0B7B7Z0-F1
#
_entry.id   AF-A0A0B7B7Z0-F1
#
_cell.length_a   1.000
_cell.length_b   1.000
_cell.length_c   1.000
_cell.angle_alpha   90.00
_cell.angle_beta   90.00
_cell.angle_gamma   90.00
#
_symmetry.space_group_name_H-M   'P 1'
#
loop_
_entity.id
_entity.type
_entity.pdbx_description
1 polymer ?
#
loop_
_entity_poly.entity_id
_entity_poly.type
_entity_poly.pdbx_seq_one_letter_code
_entity_poly.pdbx_strand_id
1 'polypeptide(L)' 'EHVSNLHSKQRIGIEFLVAEKETVGKFPKRLCDVYGSLAVDRSIVSRWVQRIKDSWSRNKELMICHAVIVLPQPPTREW' A
#
# COMPACT_ATOMS: atom_id res chain seq x y z
N GLU A 1 1.61 -16.11 -14.80
CA GLU A 1 0.94 -15.74 -13.53
C GLU A 1 1.74 -14.85 -12.56
N HIS A 2 3.00 -14.49 -12.84
CA HIS A 2 3.84 -13.74 -11.87
C HIS A 2 3.57 -12.22 -11.76
N VAL A 3 3.17 -11.55 -12.84
CA VAL A 3 3.02 -10.07 -12.87
C VAL A 3 1.78 -9.59 -12.10
N SER A 4 0.68 -10.34 -12.17
CA SER A 4 -0.57 -10.02 -11.46
C SER A 4 -0.42 -10.05 -9.94
N ASN A 5 0.45 -10.94 -9.42
CA ASN A 5 0.75 -11.02 -8.00
C ASN A 5 1.56 -9.80 -7.51
N LEU A 6 2.53 -9.36 -8.30
CA LEU A 6 3.36 -8.20 -7.98
C LEU A 6 2.55 -6.89 -7.89
N HIS A 7 1.70 -6.62 -8.89
CA HIS A 7 0.84 -5.42 -8.86
C HIS A 7 -0.13 -5.44 -7.68
N SER A 8 -0.64 -6.62 -7.32
CA SER A 8 -1.53 -6.77 -6.16
C SER A 8 -0.79 -6.47 -4.85
N LYS A 9 0.44 -6.98 -4.69
CA LYS A 9 1.30 -6.70 -3.53
C LYS A 9 1.67 -5.20 -3.42
N GLN A 10 2.02 -4.58 -4.53
CA GLN A 10 2.33 -3.14 -4.56
C GLN A 10 1.12 -2.28 -4.25
N ARG A 11 -0.08 -2.70 -4.68
CA ARG A 11 -1.33 -2.03 -4.34
C ARG A 11 -1.60 -2.07 -2.85
N ILE A 12 -1.42 -3.23 -2.23
CA ILE A 12 -1.54 -3.40 -0.77
C ILE A 12 -0.52 -2.51 -0.06
N GLY A 13 0.72 -2.45 -0.54
CA GLY A 13 1.75 -1.55 -0.01
C GLY A 13 1.36 -0.08 -0.09
N ILE A 14 0.74 0.36 -1.19
CA ILE A 14 0.22 1.72 -1.33
C ILE A 14 -0.94 1.96 -0.36
N GLU A 15 -1.91 1.05 -0.27
CA GLU A 15 -3.04 1.15 0.66
C GLU A 15 -2.56 1.28 2.11
N PHE A 16 -1.55 0.51 2.50
CA PHE A 16 -0.90 0.61 3.81
C PHE A 16 -0.25 1.99 4.03
N LEU A 17 0.53 2.50 3.08
CA LEU A 17 1.16 3.82 3.19
C LEU A 17 0.14 4.96 3.29
N VAL A 18 -0.99 4.86 2.57
CA VAL A 18 -2.07 5.85 2.74
C VAL A 18 -2.70 5.73 4.13
N ALA A 19 -2.88 4.52 4.66
CA ALA A 19 -3.44 4.29 6.01
C ALA A 19 -2.52 4.82 7.12
N GLU A 20 -1.20 4.67 6.95
CA GLU A 20 -0.18 5.29 7.82
C GLU A 20 -0.13 6.83 7.72
N LYS A 21 -0.94 7.43 6.84
CA LYS A 21 -0.92 8.87 6.53
C LYS A 21 0.45 9.35 6.04
N GLU A 22 1.22 8.48 5.40
CA GLU A 22 2.51 8.84 4.82
C GLU A 22 2.31 9.88 3.70
N THR A 23 3.32 10.72 3.48
CA THR A 23 3.23 11.75 2.44
C THR A 23 3.33 11.10 1.05
N VAL A 24 2.38 11.34 0.16
CA VAL A 24 2.34 10.77 -1.21
C VAL A 24 3.66 10.97 -1.98
N GLY A 25 4.36 12.08 -1.74
CA GLY A 25 5.67 12.34 -2.33
C GLY A 25 6.78 11.33 -1.95
N LYS A 26 6.63 10.61 -0.83
CA LYS A 26 7.57 9.60 -0.35
C LYS A 26 7.24 8.18 -0.83
N PHE A 27 6.07 7.97 -1.44
CA PHE A 27 5.60 6.64 -1.85
C PHE A 27 6.51 6.01 -2.91
N PRO A 28 6.93 6.72 -3.97
CA PRO A 28 7.81 6.12 -4.99
C PRO A 28 9.13 5.63 -4.38
N LYS A 29 9.69 6.37 -3.43
CA LYS A 29 10.92 5.97 -2.74
C LYS A 29 10.71 4.69 -1.92
N ARG A 30 9.68 4.65 -1.06
CA ARG A 30 9.38 3.46 -0.25
C ARG A 30 9.04 2.23 -1.09
N LEU A 31 8.34 2.40 -2.21
CA LEU A 31 8.07 1.31 -3.13
C LEU A 31 9.34 0.83 -3.83
N CYS A 32 10.23 1.74 -4.23
CA CYS A 32 11.52 1.39 -4.79
C CYS A 32 12.40 0.63 -3.78
N ASP A 33 12.39 1.02 -2.50
CA ASP A 33 13.16 0.33 -1.46
C ASP A 33 12.71 -1.13 -1.25
N VAL A 34 11.41 -1.44 -1.45
CA VAL A 34 10.84 -2.78 -1.27
C VAL A 34 10.86 -3.62 -2.55
N TYR A 35 10.56 -3.01 -3.70
CA TYR A 35 10.35 -3.71 -4.97
C TYR A 35 11.47 -3.47 -5.99
N GLY A 36 12.44 -2.59 -5.70
CA GLY A 36 13.55 -2.27 -6.60
C GLY A 36 13.07 -1.76 -7.96
N SER A 37 13.69 -2.26 -9.04
CA SER A 37 13.33 -1.93 -10.42
C SER A 37 11.93 -2.38 -10.84
N LEU A 38 11.25 -3.18 -10.00
CA LEU A 38 9.89 -3.64 -10.26
C LEU A 38 8.83 -2.69 -9.69
N ALA A 39 9.24 -1.63 -8.98
CA ALA A 39 8.32 -0.66 -8.40
C ALA A 39 7.51 0.09 -9.47
N VAL A 40 6.21 0.27 -9.20
CA VAL A 40 5.33 1.06 -10.08
C VAL A 40 5.73 2.53 -10.13
N ASP A 41 5.58 3.10 -11.33
CA ASP A 41 5.84 4.51 -11.58
C ASP A 41 4.97 5.45 -10.76
N ARG A 42 5.48 6.65 -10.53
CA ARG A 42 4.81 7.73 -9.80
C ARG A 42 3.40 8.04 -10.33
N SER A 43 3.18 7.92 -11.63
CA SER A 43 1.88 8.15 -12.27
C SER A 43 0.84 7.10 -11.84
N ILE A 44 1.25 5.83 -11.75
CA ILE A 44 0.42 4.72 -11.29
C ILE A 44 0.11 4.88 -9.80
N VAL A 45 1.15 5.18 -8.99
CA VAL A 45 1.00 5.48 -7.56
C VAL A 45 -0.02 6.58 -7.35
N SER A 46 0.09 7.69 -8.07
CA SER A 46 -0.80 8.85 -7.94
C SER A 46 -2.25 8.50 -8.27
N ARG A 47 -2.46 7.73 -9.35
CA ARG A 47 -3.79 7.26 -9.76
C ARG A 47 -4.41 6.33 -8.71
N TRP A 48 -3.62 5.44 -8.10
CA TRP A 48 -4.12 4.53 -7.07
C TRP A 48 -4.45 5.26 -5.77
N VAL A 49 -3.59 6.18 -5.33
CA VAL A 49 -3.86 7.02 -4.17
C VAL A 49 -5.14 7.82 -4.34
N GLN A 50 -5.39 8.40 -5.53
CA GLN A 50 -6.65 9.09 -5.81
C GLN A 50 -7.85 8.15 -5.69
N ARG A 51 -7.80 6.96 -6.31
CA ARG A 51 -8.89 5.98 -6.21
C ARG A 51 -9.17 5.53 -4.78
N ILE A 52 -8.11 5.34 -3.98
CA ILE A 52 -8.22 4.98 -2.57
C ILE A 52 -8.89 6.11 -1.80
N LYS A 53 -8.46 7.36 -1.99
CA LYS A 53 -9.09 8.54 -1.37
C LYS A 53 -10.55 8.72 -1.77
N ASP A 54 -10.88 8.56 -3.05
CA ASP A 54 -12.26 8.63 -3.55
C ASP A 54 -13.13 7.48 -3.01
N SER A 55 -12.54 6.30 -2.83
CA SER A 55 -13.22 5.16 -2.19
C SER A 55 -13.48 5.42 -0.71
N TRP A 56 -12.49 5.97 0.01
CA TRP A 56 -12.61 6.31 1.43
C TRP A 56 -13.57 7.47 1.70
N SER A 57 -13.60 8.46 0.80
CA SER A 57 -14.56 9.57 0.89
C SER A 57 -16.01 9.08 0.74
N ARG A 58 -16.22 7.99 -0.02
CA ARG A 58 -17.54 7.39 -0.23
C ARG A 58 -17.96 6.40 0.87
N ASN A 59 -17.01 5.80 1.60
CA ASN A 59 -17.26 4.84 2.67
C ASN A 59 -16.39 5.16 3.90
N LYS A 60 -16.87 6.06 4.76
CA LYS A 60 -16.18 6.44 6.00
C LYS A 60 -16.13 5.31 7.06
N GLU A 61 -16.94 4.26 6.88
CA GLU A 61 -17.21 3.21 7.87
C GLU A 61 -16.32 1.95 7.71
N LEU A 62 -15.61 1.80 6.59
CA LEU A 62 -14.71 0.65 6.32
C LEU A 62 -13.30 0.82 6.91
N MET A 63 -13.03 1.92 7.62
CA MET A 63 -11.71 2.27 8.18
C MET A 63 -11.19 1.27 9.22
N ILE A 64 -12.07 0.52 9.90
CA ILE A 64 -11.66 -0.36 11.01
C ILE A 64 -11.38 -1.80 10.53
N CYS A 65 -12.07 -2.29 9.50
CA CYS A 65 -12.06 -3.72 9.18
C CYS A 65 -10.90 -4.15 8.24
N HIS A 66 -10.35 -3.25 7.43
CA HIS A 66 -9.28 -3.62 6.47
C HIS A 66 -7.86 -3.58 7.07
N ALA A 67 -7.65 -2.82 8.14
CA ALA A 67 -6.36 -2.77 8.85
C ALA A 67 -6.09 -4.04 9.69
N VAL A 68 -7.15 -4.76 10.09
CA VAL A 68 -7.04 -5.95 10.96
C VAL A 68 -6.66 -7.22 10.19
N ILE A 69 -6.93 -7.29 8.88
CA ILE A 69 -6.73 -8.52 8.08
C ILE A 69 -5.30 -8.66 7.52
N VAL A 70 -4.49 -7.59 7.53
CA VAL A 70 -3.17 -7.55 6.86
C VAL A 70 -2.02 -7.31 7.84
N LEU A 71 -1.97 -8.06 8.94
CA LEU A 71 -0.78 -8.15 9.78
C LEU A 71 -0.25 -9.60 9.77
N PRO A 72 0.81 -9.91 9.00
CA PRO A 72 1.72 -10.97 9.43
C PRO A 72 2.36 -10.54 10.76
N GLN A 73 2.25 -11.39 11.77
CA GLN A 73 2.84 -11.17 13.10
C GLN A 73 4.34 -10.82 12.97
N PRO A 74 4.88 -9.91 13.80
CA PRO A 74 6.32 -9.67 13.85
C PRO A 74 7.04 -10.96 14.26
N PRO A 75 8.24 -11.25 13.72
CA PRO A 75 9.00 -12.40 14.16
C PRO A 75 9.28 -12.27 15.65
N THR A 76 8.87 -13.29 16.42
CA THR A 76 9.27 -13.47 17.82
C THR A 76 10.80 -13.49 17.86
N ARG A 77 11.38 -12.40 18.35
CA ARG A 77 12.79 -12.30 18.67
C ARG A 77 12.99 -13.01 20.00
N GLU A 78 13.19 -14.32 19.95
CA GLU A 78 13.69 -15.09 21.09
C GLU A 78 15.17 -14.70 21.32
N TRP A 79 15.49 -14.39 22.57
CA TRP A 79 16.82 -13.99 23.05
C TRP A 79 17.67 -15.22 23.36
#